data_AF-A0A2G0Q612-F1
#
_entry.id   AF-A0A2G0Q612-F1
#
_cell.length_a   1.000
_cell.length_b   1.000
_cell.length_c   1.000
_cell.angle_alpha   90.00
_cell.angle_beta   90.00
_cell.angle_gamma   90.00
#
_symmetry.space_group_name_H-M   'P 1'
#
loop_
_entity.id
_entity.type
_entity.pdbx_description
1 polymer ?
#
loop_
_entity_poly.entity_id
_entity_poly.type
_entity_poly.pdbx_seq_one_letter_code
_entity_poly.pdbx_strand_id
1 'polypeptide(L)' 'MARRQKKNAPSIVVTVTGKITVAPKRIKCQTGKVMAVATMRVQSDKRSDYPLGAIALMRWRYR' A
#
# COMPACT_ATOMS: atom_id res chain seq x y z
N MET A 1 1.21 -31.35 -22.07
CA MET A 1 0.62 -30.26 -21.27
C MET A 1 1.55 -29.05 -21.34
N ALA A 2 1.17 -27.98 -22.06
CA ALA A 2 2.03 -26.82 -22.29
C ALA A 2 2.11 -25.92 -21.04
N ARG A 3 3.33 -25.66 -20.56
CA ARG A 3 3.62 -24.78 -19.42
C ARG A 3 3.32 -23.33 -19.82
N ARG A 4 2.17 -22.80 -19.39
CA ARG A 4 1.79 -21.39 -19.57
C ARG A 4 2.83 -20.50 -18.88
N GLN A 5 3.70 -19.84 -19.66
CA GLN A 5 4.62 -18.84 -19.14
C GLN A 5 3.78 -17.67 -18.59
N LYS A 6 3.85 -17.43 -17.28
CA LYS A 6 3.27 -16.22 -16.67
C LYS A 6 4.05 -15.03 -17.23
N LYS A 7 3.44 -14.29 -18.16
CA LYS A 7 3.93 -12.99 -18.62
C LYS A 7 4.16 -12.12 -17.38
N ASN A 8 5.41 -11.77 -17.11
CA ASN A 8 5.77 -10.89 -15.99
C ASN A 8 5.05 -9.56 -16.21
N ALA A 9 4.00 -9.30 -15.43
CA ALA A 9 3.38 -7.98 -15.40
C ALA A 9 4.45 -6.97 -14.93
N PRO A 10 4.59 -5.81 -15.58
CA PRO A 10 5.51 -4.79 -15.10
C PRO A 10 5.11 -4.41 -13.67
N SER A 11 6.01 -4.68 -12.72
CA SER A 11 5.83 -4.26 -11.33
C SER A 11 5.99 -2.73 -11.29
N ILE A 12 4.88 -2.02 -11.12
CA ILE A 12 4.93 -0.58 -10.83
C ILE A 12 5.41 -0.44 -9.38
N VAL A 13 6.63 0.05 -9.19
CA VAL A 13 7.22 0.32 -7.88
C VAL A 13 7.21 1.82 -7.64
N VAL A 14 6.58 2.25 -6.55
CA VAL A 14 6.55 3.66 -6.13
C VAL A 14 7.07 3.72 -4.69
N THR A 15 8.10 4.53 -4.47
CA THR A 15 8.62 4.82 -3.12
C THR A 15 8.03 6.14 -2.67
N VAL A 16 7.33 6.12 -1.53
CA VAL A 16 6.65 7.28 -0.98
C VAL A 16 7.16 7.50 0.45
N THR A 17 7.64 8.70 0.73
CA THR A 17 8.07 9.11 2.08
C THR A 17 7.05 10.09 2.64
N GLY A 18 6.61 9.85 3.88
CA GLY A 18 5.59 10.68 4.50
C GLY A 18 5.33 10.31 5.95
N LYS A 19 4.57 11.18 6.62
CA LYS A 19 4.12 10.96 8.00
C LYS A 19 2.71 10.43 7.99
N ILE A 20 2.46 9.35 8.75
CA ILE A 20 1.10 8.84 8.97
C ILE A 20 0.36 9.85 9.84
N THR A 21 -0.68 10.48 9.28
CA THR A 21 -1.47 11.49 10.00
C THR A 21 -2.71 10.93 10.65
N VAL A 22 -3.18 9.76 10.18
CA VAL A 22 -4.35 9.07 10.73
C VAL A 22 -3.94 7.65 11.07
N ALA A 23 -4.31 7.19 12.27
CA ALA A 23 -4.08 5.83 12.69
C ALA A 23 -4.59 4.83 11.63
N PRO A 24 -3.78 3.84 11.21
CA PRO A 24 -4.20 2.89 10.19
C PRO A 24 -5.46 2.15 10.62
N LYS A 25 -6.47 2.11 9.75
CA LYS A 25 -7.74 1.42 10.02
C LYS A 25 -7.77 0.09 9.29
N ARG A 26 -8.19 -0.95 10.00
CA ARG A 26 -8.43 -2.27 9.43
C ARG A 26 -9.69 -2.25 8.58
N ILE A 27 -9.60 -2.72 7.34
CA ILE A 27 -10.74 -2.84 6.42
C ILE A 27 -10.95 -4.31 6.03
N LYS A 28 -12.22 -4.67 5.81
CA LYS A 28 -12.59 -5.97 5.25
C LYS A 28 -12.52 -5.88 3.74
N CYS A 29 -11.69 -6.71 3.11
CA CYS A 29 -11.65 -6.83 1.65
C CYS A 29 -12.28 -8.17 1.21
N GLN A 30 -12.92 -8.16 0.03
CA GLN A 30 -13.59 -9.33 -0.54
C GLN A 30 -12.66 -10.54 -0.74
N THR A 31 -11.35 -10.31 -0.80
CA THR A 31 -10.31 -11.33 -0.98
C THR A 31 -10.00 -12.15 0.29
N GLY A 32 -10.77 -12.02 1.37
CA GLY A 32 -10.58 -12.75 2.63
C GLY A 32 -9.32 -12.36 3.43
N LYS A 33 -8.55 -11.40 2.93
CA LYS A 33 -7.33 -10.90 3.54
C LYS A 33 -7.59 -9.61 4.31
N VAL A 34 -6.96 -9.50 5.47
CA VAL A 34 -7.00 -8.30 6.30
C VAL A 34 -6.14 -7.22 5.66
N MET A 35 -6.79 -6.16 5.18
CA MET A 35 -6.08 -4.99 4.68
C MET A 35 -6.15 -3.86 5.71
N ALA A 36 -5.17 -2.98 5.68
CA ALA A 36 -5.16 -1.73 6.43
C ALA A 36 -5.08 -0.56 5.49
N VAL A 37 -5.86 0.47 5.78
CA VAL A 37 -5.76 1.78 5.14
C VAL A 37 -4.95 2.68 6.05
N ALA A 38 -3.85 3.21 5.53
CA ALA A 38 -3.07 4.25 6.17
C ALA A 38 -3.19 5.54 5.36
N THR A 39 -3.56 6.64 6.03
CA THR A 39 -3.52 7.97 5.44
C THR A 39 -2.22 8.64 5.87
N MET A 40 -1.40 9.01 4.90
CA MET A 40 -0.13 9.69 5.13
C MET A 40 -0.10 11.05 4.44
N ARG A 41 0.55 12.04 5.05
CA ARG A 41 0.98 13.24 4.35
C ARG A 41 2.32 12.95 3.69
N VAL A 42 2.31 12.95 2.37
CA VAL A 42 3.48 12.69 1.55
C VAL A 42 4.25 13.98 1.41
N GLN A 43 5.55 13.92 1.73
CA GLN A 43 6.47 15.00 1.45
C GLN A 43 7.01 14.81 0.04
N SER A 44 7.00 15.87 -0.76
CA SER A 44 7.54 15.85 -2.11
C SER A 44 8.44 17.05 -2.33
N ASP A 45 9.63 16.82 -2.87
CA ASP A 45 10.54 17.92 -3.18
C ASP A 45 10.01 18.82 -4.32
N LYS A 46 9.07 18.30 -5.13
CA LYS A 46 8.53 18.99 -6.30
C LYS A 46 7.11 19.53 -6.09
N ARG A 47 6.43 19.16 -5.01
CA ARG A 47 5.03 19.51 -4.76
C ARG A 47 4.80 19.77 -3.28
N SER A 48 3.88 20.66 -2.94
CA SER A 48 3.41 20.82 -1.57
C SER A 48 2.89 19.50 -1.00
N ASP A 49 3.03 19.34 0.32
CA ASP A 49 2.57 18.15 1.05
C ASP A 49 1.10 17.85 0.73
N TYR A 50 0.82 16.61 0.34
CA TYR A 50 -0.54 16.17 0.00
C TYR A 50 -0.92 14.87 0.74
N PRO A 51 -2.20 14.70 1.08
CA PRO A 51 -2.67 13.46 1.69
C PRO A 51 -2.71 12.33 0.66
N LEU A 52 -2.17 11.16 1.03
CA LEU A 52 -2.21 9.94 0.25
C LEU A 52 -2.79 8.80 1.09
N GLY A 53 -3.78 8.10 0.52
CA GLY A 53 -4.33 6.88 1.09
C GLY A 53 -3.62 5.66 0.52
N ALA A 54 -2.97 4.87 1.37
CA ALA A 54 -2.36 3.61 1.00
C ALA A 54 -3.16 2.45 1.60
N ILE A 55 -3.47 1.44 0.79
CA ILE A 55 -4.09 0.19 1.24
C ILE A 55 -3.05 -0.92 1.14
N ALA A 56 -2.70 -1.52 2.27
CA ALA A 56 -1.70 -2.57 2.34
C ALA A 56 -2.24 -3.81 3.04
N LEU A 57 -1.69 -4.98 2.69
CA LEU A 57 -1.94 -6.21 3.42
C LEU A 57 -1.34 -6.07 4.81
N MET A 58 -2.18 -6.18 5.85
CA MET A 58 -1.73 -6.00 7.21
C MET A 58 -1.24 -7.33 7.77
N ARG A 59 0.07 -7.47 7.94
CA ARG A 59 0.68 -8.58 8.68
C ARG A 59 1.30 -8.00 9.95
N TRP A 60 0.58 -8.07 11.06
CA TRP A 60 1.11 -7.68 12.37
C TRP A 60 2.26 -8.60 12.74
N ARG A 61 3.44 -8.03 12.93
CA ARG A 61 4.53 -8.67 13.66
C ARG A 61 4.50 -8.05 15.05
N TYR A 62 3.90 -8.78 15.99
CA TYR A 62 3.99 -8.41 17.40
C TYR A 62 5.47 -8.46 17.79
N ARG A 63 5.93 -7.39 18.42
CA ARG A 63 7.25 -7.31 19.03
C ARG A 63 7.15 -7.82 20.45
#